data_AF-A0A183K5S4-F1
#
_entry.id   AF-A0A183K5S4-F1
#
_cell.length_a   1.000
_cell.length_b   1.000
_cell.length_c   1.000
_cell.angle_alpha   90.00
_cell.angle_beta   90.00
_cell.angle_gamma   90.00
#
_symmetry.space_group_name_H-M   'P 1'
#
loop_
_entity.id
_entity.type
_entity.pdbx_description
1 polymer ?
#
loop_
_entity_poly.entity_id
_entity_poly.type
_entity_poly.pdbx_seq_one_letter_code
_entity_poly.pdbx_strand_id
1 'polypeptide(L)'
;MVRQNDQKSREFILELQKQAAKCNFGDQLNVQLRDRLIAGINIRSLERELLRMPNCSFQDARNACINYEAVNELDIQSMKISNTLLNRRDELQSQGQSNLRSFNSDSYSRVN
;
A
#
# COMPACT_ATOMS: atom_id res chain seq x y z
N MET A 1 -7.74 15.46 18.10
CA MET A 1 -7.62 14.98 16.72
C MET A 1 -6.98 13.61 16.65
N VAL A 2 -7.59 12.72 15.87
CA VAL A 2 -7.06 11.41 15.51
C VAL A 2 -7.20 11.29 13.99
N ARG A 3 -6.23 10.66 13.33
CA ARG A 3 -6.24 10.39 11.88
C ARG A 3 -7.46 9.50 11.56
N GLN A 4 -8.18 9.82 10.49
CA GLN A 4 -9.25 8.96 9.99
C GLN A 4 -8.67 7.78 9.19
N ASN A 5 -9.36 6.64 9.13
CA ASN A 5 -8.83 5.42 8.50
C ASN A 5 -8.38 5.63 7.05
N ASP A 6 -9.16 6.38 6.27
CA ASP A 6 -8.93 6.63 4.84
C ASP A 6 -8.13 7.93 4.55
N GLN A 7 -7.83 8.72 5.58
CA GLN A 7 -7.12 9.99 5.44
C GLN A 7 -5.64 9.74 5.18
N LYS A 8 -5.03 10.40 4.19
CA LYS A 8 -3.59 10.25 3.95
C LYS A 8 -2.79 10.90 5.08
N SER A 9 -1.65 10.30 5.43
CA SER A 9 -0.79 10.78 6.51
C SER A 9 -0.30 12.20 6.23
N ARG A 10 -0.05 12.54 4.96
CA ARG A 10 0.28 13.92 4.55
C ARG A 10 -0.83 14.91 4.87
N GLU A 11 -2.09 14.58 4.62
CA GLU A 11 -3.23 15.45 4.89
C GLU A 11 -3.42 15.65 6.40
N PHE A 12 -3.36 14.55 7.16
CA PHE A 12 -3.43 14.59 8.62
C PHE A 12 -2.35 15.48 9.22
N ILE A 13 -1.10 15.35 8.76
CA ILE A 13 0.02 16.17 9.23
C ILE A 13 -0.19 17.66 8.90
N LEU A 14 -0.72 17.98 7.71
CA LEU A 14 -1.04 19.35 7.33
C LEU A 14 -2.15 19.95 8.20
N GLU A 15 -3.20 19.19 8.51
CA GLU A 15 -4.23 19.63 9.45
C GLU A 15 -3.66 19.88 10.84
N LEU A 16 -2.79 19.00 11.31
CA LEU A 16 -2.08 19.14 12.59
C LEU A 16 -1.30 20.46 12.65
N GLN A 17 -0.54 20.76 11.60
CA GLN A 17 0.24 21.99 11.47
C GLN A 17 -0.66 23.23 11.42
N LYS A 18 -1.78 23.18 10.68
CA LYS A 18 -2.76 24.28 10.65
C LYS A 18 -3.36 24.57 12.03
N GLN A 19 -3.57 23.54 12.85
CA GLN A 19 -4.03 23.75 14.22
C GLN A 19 -2.93 24.30 15.11
N ALA A 20 -1.72 23.77 15.00
CA ALA A 20 -0.59 24.26 15.78
C ALA A 20 -0.23 25.71 15.46
N ALA A 21 -0.47 26.18 14.23
CA ALA A 21 -0.31 27.59 13.84
C ALA A 21 -1.23 28.56 14.61
N LYS A 22 -2.29 28.05 15.25
CA LYS A 22 -3.20 28.84 16.10
C LYS A 22 -2.73 28.90 17.57
N CYS A 23 -1.65 28.20 17.90
CA CYS A 23 -1.19 28.01 19.26
C CYS A 23 0.20 28.65 19.45
N ASN A 24 0.42 29.23 20.63
CA ASN A 24 1.69 29.87 20.98
C ASN A 24 2.64 28.85 21.63
N PHE A 25 3.12 27.88 20.85
CA PHE A 25 4.01 26.83 21.37
C PHE A 25 5.48 27.25 21.50
N GLY A 26 5.90 28.33 20.82
CA GLY A 26 7.29 28.79 20.83
C GLY A 26 8.25 27.65 20.45
N ASP A 27 9.30 27.47 21.25
CA ASP A 27 10.34 26.47 21.03
C ASP A 27 9.84 25.02 21.19
N GLN A 28 8.66 24.83 21.80
CA GLN A 28 8.06 23.51 22.00
C GLN A 28 7.21 23.05 20.80
N LEU A 29 7.07 23.87 19.75
CA LEU A 29 6.21 23.55 18.59
C LEU A 29 6.52 22.16 18.01
N ASN A 30 7.80 21.85 17.80
CA ASN A 30 8.21 20.57 17.23
C ASN A 30 7.90 19.39 18.15
N VAL A 31 8.11 19.55 19.46
CA VAL A 31 7.82 18.52 20.46
C VAL A 31 6.31 18.24 20.50
N GLN A 32 5.51 19.29 20.54
CA GLN A 32 4.05 19.18 20.58
C GLN A 32 3.47 18.59 19.30
N LEU A 33 3.99 18.98 18.13
CA LEU A 33 3.60 18.39 16.84
C LEU A 33 3.94 16.91 16.78
N ARG A 34 5.13 16.52 17.25
CA ARG A 34 5.55 15.11 17.31
C ARG A 34 4.64 14.30 18.22
N ASP A 35 4.47 14.74 19.46
CA ASP A 35 3.71 13.99 20.46
C ASP A 35 2.24 13.87 20.04
N ARG A 36 1.68 14.94 19.46
CA ARG A 36 0.33 14.94 18.90
C ARG A 36 0.20 14.06 17.65
N LEU A 37 1.23 13.99 16.81
CA LEU A 37 1.26 13.10 15.65
C LEU A 37 1.26 11.63 16.09
N ILE A 38 2.11 11.25 17.05
CA ILE A 38 2.20 9.88 17.58
C ILE A 38 0.88 9.48 18.24
N ALA A 39 0.34 10.32 19.13
CA ALA A 39 -0.95 10.05 19.80
C ALA A 39 -2.16 10.12 18.84
N GLY A 40 -1.99 10.78 17.70
CA GLY A 40 -3.03 10.99 16.70
C GLY A 40 -3.09 9.89 15.63
N ILE A 41 -2.07 9.06 15.49
CA ILE A 41 -2.05 8.01 14.48
C ILE A 41 -2.82 6.77 14.98
N ASN A 42 -3.69 6.24 14.13
CA ASN A 42 -4.51 5.06 14.40
C ASN A 42 -3.87 3.75 13.93
N ILE A 43 -2.59 3.76 13.57
CA ILE A 43 -1.86 2.61 13.05
C ILE A 43 -0.92 2.10 14.14
N ARG A 44 -1.29 0.97 14.77
CA ARG A 44 -0.57 0.40 15.93
C ARG A 44 0.89 0.03 15.66
N SER A 45 1.19 -0.50 14.47
CA SER A 45 2.56 -0.87 14.07
C SER A 45 3.46 0.36 14.01
N LEU A 46 2.98 1.40 13.33
CA LEU A 46 3.68 2.67 13.18
C LEU A 46 3.80 3.43 14.51
N GLU A 47 2.75 3.46 15.33
CA GLU A 47 2.77 4.03 16.69
C GLU A 47 3.93 3.41 17.51
N ARG A 48 4.02 2.07 17.52
CA ARG A 48 5.07 1.35 18.24
C ARG A 48 6.46 1.65 17.68
N GLU A 49 6.61 1.74 16.38
CA GLU A 49 7.88 2.05 15.73
C GLU A 49 8.37 3.45 16.13
N LEU A 50 7.50 4.45 16.07
CA LEU A 50 7.79 5.82 16.48
C LEU A 50 8.19 5.91 17.96
N LEU A 51 7.49 5.18 18.84
CA LEU A 51 7.80 5.13 20.27
C LEU A 51 9.14 4.44 20.57
N ARG A 52 9.64 3.58 19.68
CA ARG A 52 10.92 2.88 19.84
C ARG A 52 12.12 3.71 19.38
N MET A 53 11.91 4.78 18.63
CA MET A 53 12.98 5.64 18.11
C MET A 53 13.47 6.61 19.20
N PRO A 54 14.71 6.47 19.71
CA PRO A 54 15.27 7.43 20.66
C PRO A 54 15.50 8.78 19.98
N ASN A 55 15.24 9.88 20.69
CA ASN A 55 15.40 11.25 20.18
C ASN A 55 14.65 11.54 18.86
N CYS A 56 13.54 10.84 18.61
CA CYS A 56 12.72 11.05 17.42
C CYS A 56 12.29 12.53 17.31
N SER A 57 12.67 13.18 16.21
CA SER A 57 12.19 14.53 15.90
C SER A 57 10.82 14.47 15.22
N PHE A 58 10.14 15.62 15.12
CA PHE A 58 8.91 15.71 14.34
C PHE A 58 9.14 15.34 12.86
N GLN A 59 10.29 15.69 12.29
CA GLN A 59 10.61 15.37 10.90
C GLN A 59 10.81 13.87 10.70
N ASP A 60 11.45 13.19 11.65
CA ASP A 60 11.61 11.73 11.62
C ASP A 60 10.26 11.04 11.68
N ALA A 61 9.40 11.48 12.63
CA ALA A 61 8.06 10.93 12.76
C ALA A 61 7.21 11.15 11.49
N ARG A 62 7.27 12.36 10.91
CA ARG A 62 6.62 12.67 9.63
C ARG A 62 7.09 11.76 8.51
N ASN A 63 8.40 11.55 8.38
CA ASN A 63 8.96 10.72 7.33
C ASN A 63 8.57 9.25 7.49
N ALA A 64 8.60 8.72 8.72
CA ALA A 64 8.13 7.37 9.01
C ALA A 64 6.65 7.18 8.60
N CYS A 65 5.78 8.14 8.91
CA CYS A 65 4.38 8.08 8.48
C CYS A 65 4.21 8.05 6.96
N ILE A 66 4.93 8.91 6.24
CA ILE A 66 4.86 8.99 4.78
C ILE A 66 5.44 7.72 4.13
N ASN A 67 6.56 7.22 4.65
CA ASN A 67 7.22 6.02 4.14
C ASN A 67 6.36 4.77 4.37
N TYR A 68 5.70 4.67 5.52
CA TYR A 68 4.79 3.55 5.82
C TYR A 68 3.66 3.46 4.77
N GLU A 69 3.05 4.59 4.41
CA GLU A 69 2.02 4.62 3.36
C GLU A 69 2.58 4.26 1.98
N ALA A 70 3.78 4.75 1.63
CA ALA A 70 4.41 4.42 0.36
C ALA A 70 4.72 2.92 0.24
N VAL A 71 5.26 2.30 1.29
CA VAL A 71 5.53 0.86 1.35
C VAL A 71 4.23 0.05 1.25
N ASN A 72 3.18 0.46 1.97
CA ASN A 72 1.88 -0.21 1.93
C ASN A 72 1.19 -0.07 0.56
N GLU A 73 1.31 1.09 -0.10
CA GLU A 73 0.83 1.28 -1.47
C GLU A 73 1.57 0.38 -2.46
N LEU A 74 2.89 0.25 -2.34
CA LEU A 74 3.68 -0.66 -3.17
C LEU A 74 3.27 -2.12 -2.98
N ASP A 75 3.00 -2.55 -1.75
CA ASP A 75 2.55 -3.91 -1.45
C ASP A 75 1.18 -4.21 -2.11
N ILE A 76 0.22 -3.29 -1.99
CA ILE A 76 -1.08 -3.40 -2.66
C ILE A 76 -0.92 -3.47 -4.19
N GLN A 77 -0.03 -2.68 -4.78
CA GLN A 77 0.21 -2.72 -6.23
C GLN A 77 0.88 -4.02 -6.66
N SER A 78 1.84 -4.51 -5.88
CA SER A 78 2.51 -5.80 -6.12
C SER A 78 1.51 -6.97 -6.08
N MET A 79 0.58 -6.97 -5.12
CA MET A 79 -0.49 -7.96 -5.06
C MET A 79 -1.40 -7.90 -6.28
N LYS A 80 -1.78 -6.70 -6.74
CA LYS A 80 -2.59 -6.54 -7.97
C LYS A 80 -1.89 -7.08 -9.21
N ILE A 81 -0.59 -6.80 -9.36
CA ILE A 81 0.23 -7.32 -10.46
C ILE A 81 0.30 -8.85 -10.38
N SER A 82 0.56 -9.40 -9.19
CA SER A 82 0.62 -10.85 -9.00
C SER A 82 -0.70 -11.54 -9.35
N ASN A 83 -1.84 -11.00 -8.90
CA ASN A 83 -3.16 -11.53 -9.20
C ASN A 83 -3.49 -11.45 -10.70
N THR A 84 -3.15 -10.36 -11.37
CA THR A 84 -3.37 -10.24 -12.83
C THR A 84 -2.46 -11.17 -13.63
N LEU A 85 -1.23 -11.43 -13.18
CA LEU A 85 -0.33 -12.40 -13.81
C LEU A 85 -0.79 -13.84 -13.60
N LEU A 86 -1.27 -14.18 -12.40
CA LEU A 86 -1.84 -15.50 -12.09
C LEU A 86 -3.07 -15.77 -12.95
N ASN A 87 -4.02 -14.83 -13.00
CA ASN A 87 -5.24 -14.97 -13.81
C ASN A 87 -4.91 -15.14 -15.30
N ARG A 88 -3.87 -14.46 -15.81
CA ARG A 88 -3.39 -14.63 -17.19
C ARG A 88 -2.75 -16.01 -17.43
N ARG A 89 -2.16 -16.62 -16.41
CA ARG A 89 -1.55 -17.96 -16.48
C ARG A 89 -2.62 -19.05 -16.54
N ASP A 90 -3.68 -18.92 -15.75
CA ASP A 90 -4.83 -19.84 -15.78
C ASP A 90 -5.54 -19.83 -17.15
N GLU A 91 -5.72 -18.65 -17.76
CA GLU A 91 -6.29 -18.51 -19.12
C GLU A 91 -5.44 -19.22 -20.19
N LEU A 92 -4.11 -19.09 -20.13
CA LEU A 92 -3.20 -19.73 -21.08
C LEU A 92 -3.13 -21.26 -20.90
N GLN A 93 -3.33 -21.78 -19.69
CA GLN A 93 -3.44 -23.22 -19.45
C GLN A 93 -4.78 -23.79 -19.92
N SER A 94 -5.87 -23.00 -19.84
CA SER A 94 -7.19 -23.38 -20.36
C SER A 94 -7.24 -23.48 -21.90
N GLN A 95 -6.52 -22.61 -22.63
CA GLN A 95 -6.41 -22.69 -24.09
C GLN A 95 -5.50 -23.82 -24.63
N GLY A 96 -4.62 -24.38 -23.79
CA GLY A 96 -3.67 -25.42 -24.19
C GLY A 96 -4.26 -26.84 -24.26
N GLN A 97 -5.48 -27.06 -23.75
CA GLN A 97 -6.09 -28.40 -23.65
C GLN A 97 -7.14 -28.70 -24.74
N SER A 98 -7.51 -27.73 -25.58
CA SER A 98 -8.61 -27.88 -26.55
C SER A 98 -8.21 -28.25 -27.99
N ASN A 99 -6.93 -28.50 -28.29
CA ASN A 99 -6.47 -28.79 -29.66
C ASN A 99 -5.98 -30.23 -29.94
N LEU A 100 -6.30 -31.22 -29.09
CA LEU A 100 -5.94 -32.62 -29.36
C LEU A 100 -7.16 -33.52 -29.64
N ARG A 101 -7.65 -33.47 -30.87
CA ARG A 101 -8.46 -34.51 -31.59
C ARG A 101 -8.98 -33.83 -32.87
N SER A 102 -8.89 -34.36 -34.08
CA SER A 102 -8.54 -35.69 -34.57
C SER A 102 -8.31 -35.51 -36.08
N PHE A 103 -7.08 -35.61 -36.57
CA PHE A 103 -6.85 -35.84 -38.00
C PHE A 103 -7.08 -37.33 -38.25
N ASN A 104 -8.33 -37.72 -38.51
CA ASN A 104 -8.58 -39.05 -39.04
C ASN A 104 -8.44 -38.99 -40.56
N SER A 105 -7.43 -39.70 -41.03
CA SER A 105 -7.05 -39.87 -42.42
C SER A 105 -8.03 -40.79 -43.13
N ASP A 106 -8.95 -40.25 -43.94
CA ASP A 106 -9.67 -41.07 -44.91
C ASP A 106 -8.82 -41.23 -46.17
N SER A 107 -8.14 -42.37 -46.19
CA SER A 107 -7.39 -42.89 -47.33
C SER A 107 -8.34 -43.50 -48.37
N TYR A 108 -8.05 -43.22 -49.63
CA TYR A 108 -8.67 -43.69 -50.88
C TYR A 108 -9.30 -45.10 -50.90
N SER A 109 -10.37 -45.26 -51.69
CA SER A 109 -10.53 -46.40 -52.61
C SER A 109 -11.47 -46.09 -53.78
N ARG A 110 -10.90 -46.09 -55.00
CA ARG A 110 -11.57 -46.23 -56.30
C ARG A 110 -11.92 -47.70 -56.52
N VAL A 111 -13.15 -48.00 -56.95
CA VAL A 111 -13.62 -49.04 -57.90
C VAL A 111 -15.15 -49.09 -57.76
N ASN A 112 -16.00 -49.22 -58.77
CA ASN A 112 -15.92 -49.48 -60.21
C ASN A 112 -17.20 -48.89 -60.83
#